data_AF-A0A8S1EDS0-F1
#
_entry.id   AF-A0A8S1EDS0-F1
#
_cell.length_a   1.000
_cell.length_b   1.000
_cell.length_c   1.000
_cell.angle_alpha   90.00
_cell.angle_beta   90.00
_cell.angle_gamma   90.00
#
_symmetry.space_group_name_H-M   'P 1'
#
loop_
_entity.id
_entity.type
_entity.pdbx_description
1 polymer ?
#
loop_
_entity_poly.entity_id
_entity_poly.type
_entity_poly.pdbx_seq_one_letter_code
_entity_poly.pdbx_strand_id
1 'polypeptide(L)'
;MSDEEEVYSEEEYEEEEEVEEEIEEAAEEPEDLAEQEEDDSNENLNEAEKAMLAAKKRHEDEDQAKLQDYEERRRAEREKEEEELKKLKEKQEQRRLQREQEEREAAERKRQDEERRKKEEEERRMRAEEDKKRKEEEKMKKAQMMGGGFQQGGAPGRNFVINKKPDSGVGDRFGNIVQAKQEMGMTKEQQEEAKGQFMANIRKSIPDVSTILPSDLKARIKELHQRICKLEAVKYDQEKRHERQEYDLKELNERSRQVARANIAKNGQTSVDDTNGRHPPKVQISSKYDRQIDRRNFKERRQVYENKSAFPCFPGVPPPPAIYEKVIKKLDYEIQEEEEAAAAAAEEEDEEDY
;
A
#
# COMPACT_ATOMS: atom_id res chain seq x y z
N MET A 1 23.03 -19.35 42.00
CA MET A 1 24.21 -18.99 41.18
C MET A 1 23.73 -18.95 39.74
N SER A 2 23.86 -17.78 39.13
CA SER A 2 23.55 -17.36 37.76
C SER A 2 22.10 -17.35 37.28
N ASP A 3 21.53 -16.14 37.34
CA ASP A 3 20.55 -15.56 36.42
C ASP A 3 21.12 -15.49 34.99
N GLU A 4 20.26 -15.69 33.98
CA GLU A 4 20.39 -15.08 32.66
C GLU A 4 18.99 -14.95 32.05
N GLU A 5 18.41 -13.76 32.25
CA GLU A 5 17.10 -13.31 31.80
C GLU A 5 17.33 -12.51 30.50
N GLU A 6 17.05 -13.10 29.34
CA GLU A 6 17.08 -12.38 28.06
C GLU A 6 15.77 -11.58 27.90
N VAL A 7 15.82 -10.36 28.43
CA VAL A 7 14.85 -9.29 28.20
C VAL A 7 15.03 -8.82 26.75
N TYR A 8 14.04 -9.10 25.90
CA TYR A 8 13.98 -8.54 24.55
C TYR A 8 13.65 -7.04 24.69
N SER A 9 14.68 -6.22 24.56
CA SER A 9 14.59 -4.77 24.58
C SER A 9 13.69 -4.27 23.45
N GLU A 10 12.70 -3.49 23.86
CA GLU A 10 11.96 -2.53 23.05
C GLU A 10 12.97 -1.74 22.20
N GLU A 11 12.91 -1.85 20.86
CA GLU A 11 13.63 -0.95 19.97
C GLU A 11 13.03 0.45 20.16
N GLU A 12 13.63 1.18 21.09
CA GLU A 12 13.52 2.61 21.29
C GLU A 12 13.72 3.28 19.93
N TYR A 13 12.72 4.05 19.49
CA TYR A 13 12.92 5.03 18.44
C TYR A 13 13.99 5.99 18.97
N GLU A 14 15.20 5.92 18.42
CA GLU A 14 16.17 7.00 18.53
C GLU A 14 15.53 8.24 17.90
N GLU A 15 14.95 9.10 18.73
CA GLU A 15 14.88 10.53 18.48
C GLU A 15 16.32 10.96 18.17
N GLU A 16 16.57 11.35 16.92
CA GLU A 16 17.80 12.04 16.56
C GLU A 16 17.86 13.31 17.43
N GLU A 17 18.68 13.27 18.48
CA GLU A 17 19.09 14.44 19.26
C GLU A 17 19.57 15.50 18.27
N GLU A 18 18.84 16.61 18.25
CA GLU A 18 19.24 17.86 17.64
C GLU A 18 20.49 18.34 18.40
N VAL A 19 21.67 18.05 17.86
CA VAL A 19 22.92 18.63 18.34
C VAL A 19 22.86 20.11 17.99
N GLU A 20 22.34 20.91 18.90
CA GLU A 20 22.56 22.34 18.96
C GLU A 20 24.08 22.55 19.09
N GLU A 21 24.74 22.91 17.98
CA GLU A 21 26.05 23.56 18.07
C GLU A 21 25.85 24.91 18.76
N GLU A 22 26.00 24.91 20.09
CA GLU A 22 26.33 26.10 20.86
C GLU A 22 27.65 26.68 20.32
N ILE A 23 27.52 27.63 19.41
CA ILE A 23 28.61 28.56 19.13
C ILE A 23 28.67 29.49 20.33
N GLU A 24 29.69 29.29 21.18
CA GLU A 24 30.08 30.23 22.24
C GLU A 24 30.24 31.62 21.62
N GLU A 25 29.26 32.47 21.87
CA GLU A 25 29.31 33.91 21.62
C GLU A 25 30.34 34.49 22.59
N ALA A 26 31.60 34.52 22.16
CA ALA A 26 32.62 35.34 22.78
C ALA A 26 32.19 36.80 22.63
N ALA A 27 31.62 37.34 23.72
CA ALA A 27 31.34 38.74 23.89
C ALA A 27 32.58 39.59 23.56
N GLU A 28 32.57 40.22 22.40
CA GLU A 28 33.41 41.38 22.11
C GLU A 28 32.55 42.60 22.43
N GLU A 29 33.00 43.38 23.42
CA GLU A 29 32.35 44.62 23.87
C GLU A 29 32.01 45.53 22.68
N PRO A 30 30.87 46.25 22.71
CA PRO A 30 30.67 47.34 21.77
C PRO A 30 31.69 48.45 22.11
N GLU A 31 32.76 48.55 21.32
CA GLU A 31 33.53 49.79 21.27
C GLU A 31 32.61 50.88 20.70
N ASP A 32 32.08 51.69 21.62
CA ASP A 32 31.54 53.01 21.39
C ASP A 32 32.59 53.87 20.64
N LEU A 33 32.61 53.79 19.31
CA LEU A 33 33.34 54.72 18.45
C LEU A 33 32.40 55.36 17.44
N ALA A 34 31.76 56.42 17.93
CA ALA A 34 31.49 57.65 17.20
C ALA A 34 30.60 57.54 15.94
N GLU A 35 29.30 57.42 16.18
CA GLU A 35 28.21 57.84 15.28
C GLU A 35 28.15 59.38 15.09
N GLN A 36 29.27 60.05 14.83
CA GLN A 36 29.31 61.51 14.71
C GLN A 36 30.19 62.05 13.58
N GLU A 37 30.21 61.47 12.38
CA GLU A 37 30.82 62.17 11.21
C GLU A 37 30.14 61.89 9.85
N GLU A 38 28.81 61.74 9.79
CA GLU A 38 28.09 61.57 8.51
C GLU A 38 27.15 62.73 8.14
N ASP A 39 27.14 63.85 8.87
CA ASP A 39 26.26 65.00 8.52
C ASP A 39 26.99 66.30 8.15
N ASP A 40 28.30 66.44 8.40
CA ASP A 40 29.05 67.68 8.10
C ASP A 40 29.92 67.63 6.83
N SER A 41 29.95 66.49 6.10
CA SER A 41 30.70 66.35 4.84
C SER A 41 29.83 66.49 3.58
N ASN A 42 28.51 66.67 3.71
CA ASN A 42 27.59 66.72 2.57
C ASN A 42 27.31 68.16 2.05
N GLU A 43 27.83 69.18 2.73
CA GLU A 43 27.60 70.59 2.34
C GLU A 43 28.69 71.17 1.41
N ASN A 44 29.83 70.48 1.23
CA ASN A 44 30.95 70.96 0.40
C ASN A 44 31.40 69.98 -0.70
N LEU A 45 30.57 69.01 -1.08
CA LEU A 45 30.83 68.14 -2.23
C LEU A 45 30.40 68.86 -3.52
N ASN A 46 31.31 68.92 -4.50
CA ASN A 46 31.04 69.50 -5.81
C ASN A 46 29.84 68.79 -6.46
N GLU A 47 29.04 69.49 -7.29
CA GLU A 47 27.80 68.96 -7.90
C GLU A 47 28.03 67.60 -8.61
N ALA A 48 29.22 67.40 -9.16
CA ALA A 48 29.67 66.15 -9.78
C ALA A 48 29.86 64.97 -8.80
N GLU A 49 30.30 65.22 -7.57
CA GLU A 49 30.55 64.20 -6.56
C GLU A 49 29.25 63.75 -5.88
N LYS A 50 28.32 64.69 -5.68
CA LYS A 50 26.95 64.40 -5.26
C LYS A 50 26.19 63.58 -6.31
N ALA A 51 26.43 63.83 -7.60
CA ALA A 51 25.86 63.04 -8.70
C ALA A 51 26.44 61.61 -8.75
N MET A 52 27.73 61.42 -8.48
CA MET A 52 28.34 60.08 -8.41
C MET A 52 27.84 59.27 -7.22
N LEU A 53 27.70 59.88 -6.03
CA LEU A 53 27.12 59.21 -4.86
C LEU A 53 25.66 58.82 -5.10
N ALA A 54 24.87 59.69 -5.74
CA ALA A 54 23.49 59.37 -6.12
C ALA A 54 23.41 58.23 -7.16
N ALA A 55 24.34 58.17 -8.11
CA ALA A 55 24.41 57.08 -9.08
C ALA A 55 24.82 55.75 -8.42
N LYS A 56 25.80 55.77 -7.50
CA LYS A 56 26.22 54.60 -6.73
C LYS A 56 25.09 54.08 -5.85
N LYS A 57 24.38 54.97 -5.16
CA LYS A 57 23.21 54.62 -4.34
C LYS A 57 22.09 53.99 -5.17
N ARG A 58 21.80 54.52 -6.36
CA ARG A 58 20.83 53.90 -7.28
C ARG A 58 21.24 52.50 -7.72
N HIS A 59 22.53 52.28 -7.99
CA HIS A 59 23.04 50.96 -8.34
C HIS A 59 22.93 49.97 -7.17
N GLU A 60 23.25 50.43 -5.95
CA GLU A 60 23.09 49.63 -4.72
C GLU A 60 21.62 49.30 -4.45
N ASP A 61 20.70 50.27 -4.58
CA ASP A 61 19.25 50.07 -4.44
C ASP A 61 18.70 49.09 -5.51
N GLU A 62 19.18 49.18 -6.76
CA GLU A 62 18.81 48.26 -7.84
C GLU A 62 19.30 46.83 -7.59
N ASP A 63 20.49 46.66 -7.03
CA ASP A 63 21.02 45.33 -6.69
C ASP A 63 20.32 44.73 -5.46
N GLN A 64 19.99 45.56 -4.46
CA GLN A 64 19.18 45.15 -3.32
C GLN A 64 17.77 44.72 -3.77
N ALA A 65 17.14 45.47 -4.68
CA ALA A 65 15.84 45.10 -5.23
C ALA A 65 15.90 43.76 -5.99
N LYS A 66 16.96 43.50 -6.78
CA LYS A 66 17.15 42.19 -7.44
C LYS A 66 17.32 41.05 -6.45
N LEU A 67 18.01 41.30 -5.33
CA LEU A 67 18.21 40.29 -4.28
C LEU A 67 16.90 39.96 -3.57
N GLN A 68 16.10 40.97 -3.23
CA GLN A 68 14.77 40.80 -2.64
C GLN A 68 13.83 40.04 -3.59
N ASP A 69 13.80 40.39 -4.88
CA ASP A 69 13.04 39.66 -5.89
C ASP A 69 13.44 38.18 -5.99
N TYR A 70 14.73 37.87 -5.83
CA TYR A 70 15.22 36.49 -5.82
C TYR A 70 14.79 35.73 -4.56
N GLU A 71 14.89 36.37 -3.38
CA GLU A 71 14.45 35.80 -2.12
C GLU A 71 12.94 35.56 -2.08
N GLU A 72 12.14 36.50 -2.58
CA GLU A 72 10.69 36.38 -2.71
C GLU A 72 10.31 35.24 -3.65
N ARG A 73 10.99 35.08 -4.80
CA ARG A 73 10.77 33.94 -5.69
C ARG A 73 11.07 32.61 -5.00
N ARG A 74 12.19 32.52 -4.27
CA ARG A 74 12.56 31.30 -3.54
C ARG A 74 11.59 31.01 -2.38
N ARG A 75 11.08 32.04 -1.72
CA ARG A 75 10.05 31.91 -0.68
C ARG A 75 8.73 31.40 -1.28
N ALA A 76 8.30 31.98 -2.40
CA ALA A 76 7.08 31.58 -3.10
C ALA A 76 7.18 30.15 -3.69
N GLU A 77 8.37 29.71 -4.11
CA GLU A 77 8.60 28.34 -4.56
C GLU A 77 8.48 27.34 -3.40
N ARG A 78 9.13 27.62 -2.26
CA ARG A 78 8.99 26.80 -1.05
C ARG A 78 7.56 26.75 -0.53
N GLU A 79 6.87 27.88 -0.50
CA GLU A 79 5.48 27.95 -0.05
C GLU A 79 4.55 27.10 -0.94
N LYS A 80 4.78 27.11 -2.27
CA LYS A 80 4.03 26.24 -3.20
C LYS A 80 4.31 24.76 -2.96
N GLU A 81 5.58 24.39 -2.76
CA GLU A 81 5.95 23.00 -2.46
C GLU A 81 5.38 22.53 -1.11
N GLU A 82 5.42 23.38 -0.08
CA GLU A 82 4.82 23.12 1.23
C GLU A 82 3.30 22.98 1.15
N GLU A 83 2.61 23.83 0.37
CA GLU A 83 1.18 23.71 0.13
C GLU A 83 0.81 22.41 -0.58
N GLU A 84 1.59 22.00 -1.59
CA GLU A 84 1.36 20.74 -2.31
C GLU A 84 1.57 19.53 -1.39
N LEU A 85 2.63 19.56 -0.58
CA LEU A 85 2.87 18.54 0.45
C LEU A 85 1.74 18.50 1.48
N LYS A 86 1.24 19.65 1.93
CA LYS A 86 0.12 19.74 2.86
C LYS A 86 -1.16 19.18 2.25
N LYS A 87 -1.48 19.52 1.00
CA LYS A 87 -2.64 18.96 0.26
C LYS A 87 -2.52 17.44 0.09
N LEU A 88 -1.32 16.92 -0.16
CA LEU A 88 -1.06 15.48 -0.23
C LEU A 88 -1.26 14.78 1.11
N LYS A 89 -0.73 15.35 2.20
CA LYS A 89 -0.91 14.84 3.57
C LYS A 89 -2.37 14.86 3.99
N GLU A 90 -3.08 15.96 3.75
CA GLU A 90 -4.52 16.07 4.03
C GLU A 90 -5.33 15.02 3.26
N LYS A 91 -5.01 14.78 1.97
CA LYS A 91 -5.68 13.74 1.17
C LYS A 91 -5.37 12.33 1.69
N GLN A 92 -4.17 12.09 2.21
CA GLN A 92 -3.80 10.81 2.80
C GLN A 92 -4.52 10.58 4.13
N GLU A 93 -4.62 11.63 4.95
CA GLU A 93 -5.36 11.64 6.21
C GLU A 93 -6.86 11.45 5.97
N GLN A 94 -7.47 12.15 5.00
CA GLN A 94 -8.86 11.95 4.60
C GLN A 94 -9.13 10.50 4.17
N ARG A 95 -8.22 9.87 3.42
CA ARG A 95 -8.34 8.43 3.08
C ARG A 95 -8.20 7.53 4.29
N ARG A 96 -7.43 7.93 5.31
CA ARG A 96 -7.29 7.17 6.56
C ARG A 96 -8.57 7.28 7.38
N LEU A 97 -9.09 8.49 7.53
CA LEU A 97 -10.34 8.78 8.22
C LEU A 97 -11.53 8.10 7.54
N GLN A 98 -11.58 8.09 6.20
CA GLN A 98 -12.62 7.40 5.46
C GLN A 98 -12.57 5.89 5.68
N ARG A 99 -11.38 5.28 5.66
CA ARG A 99 -11.20 3.85 5.97
C ARG A 99 -11.59 3.53 7.42
N GLU A 100 -11.25 4.40 8.36
CA GLU A 100 -11.62 4.25 9.77
C GLU A 100 -13.14 4.39 9.98
N GLN A 101 -13.80 5.32 9.29
CA GLN A 101 -15.26 5.44 9.32
C GLN A 101 -15.94 4.21 8.71
N GLU A 102 -15.44 3.71 7.59
CA GLU A 102 -15.98 2.50 6.93
C GLU A 102 -15.77 1.25 7.82
N GLU A 103 -14.63 1.14 8.49
CA GLU A 103 -14.36 0.07 9.47
C GLU A 103 -15.27 0.18 10.70
N ARG A 104 -15.51 1.40 11.20
CA ARG A 104 -16.41 1.66 12.33
C ARG A 104 -17.85 1.33 11.99
N GLU A 105 -18.33 1.72 10.81
CA GLU A 105 -19.67 1.38 10.32
C GLU A 105 -19.82 -0.14 10.10
N ALA A 106 -18.81 -0.79 9.53
CA ALA A 106 -18.78 -2.25 9.37
C ALA A 106 -18.78 -2.99 10.71
N ALA A 107 -18.03 -2.49 11.70
CA ALA A 107 -18.02 -3.04 13.06
C ALA A 107 -19.38 -2.86 13.77
N GLU A 108 -20.03 -1.71 13.61
CA GLU A 108 -21.35 -1.46 14.17
C GLU A 108 -22.42 -2.35 13.51
N ARG A 109 -22.39 -2.49 12.19
CA ARG A 109 -23.28 -3.41 11.46
C ARG A 109 -23.08 -4.86 11.91
N LYS A 110 -21.83 -5.28 12.11
CA LYS A 110 -21.51 -6.63 12.60
C LYS A 110 -22.04 -6.85 14.03
N ARG A 111 -21.88 -5.85 14.91
CA ARG A 111 -22.42 -5.90 16.28
C ARG A 111 -23.95 -5.98 16.28
N GLN A 112 -24.63 -5.23 15.41
CA GLN A 112 -26.09 -5.31 15.28
C GLN A 112 -26.55 -6.68 14.76
N ASP A 113 -25.85 -7.28 13.80
CA ASP A 113 -26.17 -8.61 13.28
C ASP A 113 -25.89 -9.72 14.32
N GLU A 114 -24.83 -9.59 15.13
CA GLU A 114 -24.54 -10.48 16.27
C GLU A 114 -25.60 -10.36 17.38
N GLU A 115 -26.03 -9.14 17.74
CA GLU A 115 -27.13 -8.93 18.69
C GLU A 115 -28.46 -9.48 18.18
N ARG A 116 -28.75 -9.38 16.88
CA ARG A 116 -29.94 -9.98 16.26
C ARG A 116 -29.88 -11.49 16.29
N ARG A 117 -28.74 -12.11 15.94
CA ARG A 117 -28.55 -13.56 16.03
C ARG A 117 -28.69 -14.05 17.46
N LYS A 118 -28.10 -13.34 18.44
CA LYS A 118 -28.20 -13.70 19.86
C LYS A 118 -29.64 -13.63 20.38
N LYS A 119 -30.42 -12.59 20.00
CA LYS A 119 -31.84 -12.50 20.33
C LYS A 119 -32.66 -13.62 19.71
N GLU A 120 -32.38 -13.99 18.46
CA GLU A 120 -33.06 -15.11 17.79
C GLU A 120 -32.71 -16.47 18.43
N GLU A 121 -31.45 -16.67 18.86
CA GLU A 121 -31.03 -17.86 19.59
C GLU A 121 -31.64 -17.94 21.00
N GLU A 122 -31.72 -16.82 21.71
CA GLU A 122 -32.40 -16.73 23.01
C GLU A 122 -33.90 -16.96 22.86
N GLU A 123 -34.56 -16.42 21.84
CA GLU A 123 -35.99 -16.67 21.57
C GLU A 123 -36.24 -18.14 21.18
N ARG A 124 -35.36 -18.72 20.35
CA ARG A 124 -35.42 -20.15 19.98
C ARG A 124 -35.19 -21.05 21.19
N ARG A 125 -34.29 -20.67 22.10
CA ARG A 125 -34.05 -21.38 23.36
C ARG A 125 -35.25 -21.28 24.30
N MET A 126 -35.85 -20.09 24.44
CA MET A 126 -37.07 -19.89 25.23
C MET A 126 -38.25 -20.71 24.68
N ARG A 127 -38.48 -20.71 23.37
CA ARG A 127 -39.51 -21.57 22.74
C ARG A 127 -39.23 -23.06 22.95
N ALA A 128 -37.96 -23.49 22.92
CA ALA A 128 -37.60 -24.88 23.18
C ALA A 128 -37.79 -25.28 24.65
N GLU A 129 -37.52 -24.38 25.60
CA GLU A 129 -37.78 -24.58 27.02
C GLU A 129 -39.29 -24.61 27.33
N GLU A 130 -40.10 -23.76 26.68
CA GLU A 130 -41.56 -23.80 26.79
C GLU A 130 -42.18 -25.09 26.20
N ASP A 131 -41.73 -25.54 25.02
CA ASP A 131 -42.18 -26.79 24.42
C ASP A 131 -41.76 -28.02 25.24
N LYS A 132 -40.58 -27.97 25.86
CA LYS A 132 -40.10 -29.01 26.77
C LYS A 132 -40.93 -29.03 28.05
N LYS A 133 -41.24 -27.87 28.63
CA LYS A 133 -42.10 -27.75 29.81
C LYS A 133 -43.52 -28.23 29.52
N ARG A 134 -44.09 -27.89 28.35
CA ARG A 134 -45.40 -28.42 27.90
C ARG A 134 -45.39 -29.94 27.73
N LYS A 135 -44.32 -30.50 27.16
CA LYS A 135 -44.15 -31.97 27.05
C LYS A 135 -43.96 -32.64 28.41
N GLU A 136 -43.30 -31.99 29.36
CA GLU A 136 -43.14 -32.49 30.73
C GLU A 136 -44.45 -32.43 31.51
N GLU A 137 -45.25 -31.39 31.33
CA GLU A 137 -46.61 -31.28 31.89
C GLU A 137 -47.56 -32.33 31.27
N GLU A 138 -47.51 -32.54 29.95
CA GLU A 138 -48.26 -33.62 29.28
C GLU A 138 -47.77 -35.01 29.70
N LYS A 139 -46.46 -35.20 29.89
CA LYS A 139 -45.89 -36.47 30.41
C LYS A 139 -46.22 -36.69 31.87
N MET A 140 -46.24 -35.67 32.71
CA MET A 140 -46.64 -35.79 34.11
C MET A 140 -48.13 -36.10 34.21
N LYS A 141 -48.97 -35.43 33.38
CA LYS A 141 -50.41 -35.72 33.26
C LYS A 141 -50.67 -37.12 32.69
N LYS A 142 -49.87 -37.57 31.71
CA LYS A 142 -49.96 -38.92 31.14
C LYS A 142 -49.41 -39.98 32.10
N ALA A 143 -48.35 -39.72 32.85
CA ALA A 143 -47.82 -40.63 33.86
C ALA A 143 -48.78 -40.76 35.06
N GLN A 144 -49.45 -39.67 35.44
CA GLN A 144 -50.54 -39.69 36.41
C GLN A 144 -51.74 -40.51 35.91
N MET A 145 -51.96 -40.58 34.59
CA MET A 145 -53.05 -41.34 33.96
C MET A 145 -52.67 -42.77 33.54
N MET A 146 -51.38 -43.09 33.43
CA MET A 146 -50.83 -44.36 32.97
C MET A 146 -49.82 -44.95 33.99
N GLY A 147 -50.26 -45.05 35.24
CA GLY A 147 -49.63 -45.93 36.22
C GLY A 147 -49.87 -47.40 35.87
N GLY A 148 -49.12 -47.94 34.91
CA GLY A 148 -49.10 -49.37 34.61
C GLY A 148 -48.45 -49.75 33.28
N GLY A 149 -47.23 -50.31 33.33
CA GLY A 149 -46.74 -51.28 32.34
C GLY A 149 -45.65 -50.85 31.34
N PHE A 150 -44.44 -51.35 31.59
CA PHE A 150 -43.52 -52.01 30.64
C PHE A 150 -42.78 -51.24 29.50
N GLN A 151 -41.44 -51.17 29.70
CA GLN A 151 -40.29 -51.48 28.82
C GLN A 151 -40.15 -51.04 27.33
N GLN A 152 -38.96 -50.46 27.10
CA GLN A 152 -37.98 -50.68 26.01
C GLN A 152 -38.13 -49.97 24.64
N GLY A 153 -37.05 -49.29 24.25
CA GLY A 153 -36.44 -49.49 22.92
C GLY A 153 -36.36 -48.29 21.96
N GLY A 154 -35.13 -47.92 21.58
CA GLY A 154 -34.80 -47.54 20.19
C GLY A 154 -34.80 -46.05 19.84
N ALA A 155 -33.63 -45.41 19.88
CA ALA A 155 -33.37 -44.12 19.25
C ALA A 155 -32.85 -44.31 17.80
N PRO A 156 -33.46 -43.69 16.78
CA PRO A 156 -32.91 -43.70 15.43
C PRO A 156 -32.04 -42.46 15.17
N GLY A 157 -30.90 -42.70 14.49
CA GLY A 157 -29.92 -41.68 14.11
C GLY A 157 -30.44 -40.65 13.10
N ARG A 158 -29.85 -39.45 13.15
CA ARG A 158 -30.17 -38.29 12.32
C ARG A 158 -29.47 -38.41 10.94
N ASN A 159 -30.25 -38.50 9.87
CA ASN A 159 -29.77 -38.40 8.49
C ASN A 159 -29.74 -36.93 8.04
N PHE A 160 -28.58 -36.44 7.57
CA PHE A 160 -28.45 -35.14 6.90
C PHE A 160 -28.58 -35.34 5.39
N VAL A 161 -29.66 -34.84 4.79
CA VAL A 161 -29.82 -34.73 3.33
C VAL A 161 -29.55 -33.29 2.93
N ILE A 162 -28.48 -33.05 2.17
CA ILE A 162 -28.10 -31.74 1.62
C ILE A 162 -28.85 -31.56 0.29
N ASN A 163 -29.77 -30.61 0.23
CA ASN A 163 -30.43 -30.21 -1.01
C ASN A 163 -29.52 -29.22 -1.77
N LYS A 164 -28.99 -29.62 -2.94
CA LYS A 164 -28.35 -28.72 -3.90
C LYS A 164 -29.42 -28.01 -4.74
N LYS A 165 -29.51 -26.69 -4.64
CA LYS A 165 -30.24 -25.85 -5.61
C LYS A 165 -29.34 -25.58 -6.84
N PRO A 166 -29.84 -25.69 -8.07
CA PRO A 166 -29.07 -25.45 -9.28
C PRO A 166 -29.34 -24.05 -9.84
N ASP A 167 -28.89 -22.98 -9.19
CA ASP A 167 -28.66 -21.69 -9.88
C ASP A 167 -27.92 -20.69 -8.98
N SER A 168 -26.60 -20.84 -8.85
CA SER A 168 -25.76 -19.87 -8.14
C SER A 168 -24.62 -19.48 -9.07
N GLY A 169 -24.81 -18.32 -9.72
CA GLY A 169 -23.86 -17.71 -10.65
C GLY A 169 -22.47 -17.57 -10.04
N VAL A 170 -21.47 -17.48 -10.91
CA VAL A 170 -20.04 -17.49 -10.59
C VAL A 170 -19.63 -16.46 -9.52
N GLY A 171 -20.38 -15.36 -9.36
CA GLY A 171 -20.15 -14.34 -8.33
C GLY A 171 -20.60 -14.74 -6.92
N ASP A 172 -21.58 -15.63 -6.79
CA ASP A 172 -22.14 -16.04 -5.50
C ASP A 172 -21.31 -17.16 -4.84
N ARG A 173 -20.44 -17.82 -5.61
CA ARG A 173 -19.52 -18.86 -5.08
C ARG A 173 -18.41 -18.26 -4.22
N PHE A 174 -17.95 -17.05 -4.53
CA PHE A 174 -16.92 -16.37 -3.74
C PHE A 174 -17.50 -15.80 -2.44
N GLY A 175 -18.71 -15.22 -2.48
CA GLY A 175 -19.45 -14.80 -1.29
C GLY A 175 -19.77 -15.97 -0.36
N ASN A 176 -20.31 -17.07 -0.92
CA ASN A 176 -20.60 -18.28 -0.15
C ASN A 176 -19.35 -18.98 0.39
N ILE A 177 -18.18 -18.89 -0.25
CA ILE A 177 -16.94 -19.48 0.28
C ILE A 177 -16.38 -18.65 1.46
N VAL A 178 -16.40 -17.33 1.37
CA VAL A 178 -15.94 -16.46 2.47
C VAL A 178 -16.89 -16.56 3.66
N GLN A 179 -18.20 -16.55 3.40
CA GLN A 179 -19.24 -16.72 4.41
C GLN A 179 -19.23 -18.14 5.00
N ALA A 180 -19.07 -19.19 4.19
CA ALA A 180 -18.90 -20.55 4.71
C ALA A 180 -17.57 -20.73 5.46
N LYS A 181 -16.48 -20.08 5.08
CA LYS A 181 -15.21 -20.14 5.84
C LYS A 181 -15.32 -19.41 7.18
N GLN A 182 -16.13 -18.36 7.23
CA GLN A 182 -16.46 -17.60 8.44
C GLN A 182 -17.53 -18.29 9.31
N GLU A 183 -18.40 -19.11 8.72
CA GLU A 183 -19.44 -19.90 9.41
C GLU A 183 -18.98 -21.33 9.76
N MET A 184 -17.92 -21.84 9.13
CA MET A 184 -17.34 -23.18 9.41
C MET A 184 -16.15 -23.13 10.38
N GLY A 185 -15.59 -21.95 10.64
CA GLY A 185 -14.66 -21.72 11.74
C GLY A 185 -15.42 -21.16 12.94
N MET A 186 -15.12 -21.64 14.15
CA MET A 186 -15.55 -20.91 15.35
C MET A 186 -15.08 -19.45 15.21
N THR A 187 -15.98 -18.49 15.43
CA THR A 187 -15.60 -17.07 15.40
C THR A 187 -14.51 -16.80 16.44
N LYS A 188 -13.69 -15.76 16.25
CA LYS A 188 -12.61 -15.43 17.21
C LYS A 188 -13.13 -15.35 18.66
N GLU A 189 -14.30 -14.75 18.83
CA GLU A 189 -15.00 -14.66 20.11
C GLU A 189 -15.46 -16.03 20.62
N GLN A 190 -16.04 -16.88 19.77
CA GLN A 190 -16.41 -18.26 20.15
C GLN A 190 -15.19 -19.10 20.54
N GLN A 191 -14.02 -18.90 19.90
CA GLN A 191 -12.78 -19.57 20.27
C GLN A 191 -12.25 -19.08 21.62
N GLU A 192 -12.30 -17.78 21.88
CA GLU A 192 -11.91 -17.20 23.17
C GLU A 192 -12.86 -17.65 24.29
N GLU A 193 -14.16 -17.70 24.03
CA GLU A 193 -15.14 -18.22 24.97
C GLU A 193 -14.93 -19.71 25.23
N ALA A 194 -14.69 -20.52 24.18
CA ALA A 194 -14.39 -21.94 24.34
C ALA A 194 -13.09 -22.17 25.14
N LYS A 195 -12.05 -21.36 24.90
CA LYS A 195 -10.82 -21.35 25.71
C LYS A 195 -11.11 -20.95 27.16
N GLY A 196 -11.89 -19.91 27.38
CA GLY A 196 -12.29 -19.44 28.70
C GLY A 196 -13.08 -20.48 29.49
N GLN A 197 -14.08 -21.10 28.85
CA GLN A 197 -14.87 -22.19 29.41
C GLN A 197 -13.98 -23.41 29.73
N PHE A 198 -13.05 -23.77 28.85
CA PHE A 198 -12.09 -24.85 29.09
C PHE A 198 -11.20 -24.55 30.31
N MET A 199 -10.66 -23.34 30.41
CA MET A 199 -9.86 -22.91 31.56
C MET A 199 -10.68 -22.90 32.86
N ALA A 200 -11.94 -22.45 32.81
CA ALA A 200 -12.86 -22.49 33.95
C ALA A 200 -13.15 -23.94 34.39
N ASN A 201 -13.31 -24.87 33.44
CA ASN A 201 -13.50 -26.28 33.73
C ASN A 201 -12.25 -26.91 34.37
N ILE A 202 -11.05 -26.52 33.92
CA ILE A 202 -9.80 -26.95 34.57
C ILE A 202 -9.75 -26.44 36.01
N ARG A 203 -10.04 -25.16 36.25
CA ARG A 203 -10.07 -24.58 37.62
C ARG A 203 -11.07 -25.32 38.52
N LYS A 204 -12.28 -25.58 38.03
CA LYS A 204 -13.30 -26.35 38.77
C LYS A 204 -12.86 -27.78 39.10
N SER A 205 -12.00 -28.39 38.29
CA SER A 205 -11.46 -29.74 38.54
C SER A 205 -10.44 -29.80 39.69
N ILE A 206 -9.93 -28.64 40.13
CA ILE A 206 -8.96 -28.53 41.22
C ILE A 206 -9.75 -28.20 42.50
N PRO A 207 -9.85 -29.12 43.48
CA PRO A 207 -10.54 -28.86 44.74
C PRO A 207 -9.85 -27.74 45.50
N ASP A 208 -10.62 -26.94 46.23
CA ASP A 208 -10.08 -25.92 47.10
C ASP A 208 -9.37 -26.56 48.32
N VAL A 209 -8.28 -25.94 48.76
CA VAL A 209 -7.40 -26.49 49.81
C VAL A 209 -8.15 -26.65 51.13
N SER A 210 -9.11 -25.77 51.41
CA SER A 210 -9.98 -25.81 52.59
C SER A 210 -10.82 -27.08 52.72
N THR A 211 -11.08 -27.76 51.60
CA THR A 211 -11.94 -28.95 51.53
C THR A 211 -11.16 -30.26 51.67
N ILE A 212 -9.82 -30.20 51.65
CA ILE A 212 -8.95 -31.37 51.66
C ILE A 212 -8.47 -31.65 53.09
N LEU A 213 -8.60 -32.91 53.52
CA LEU A 213 -8.10 -33.34 54.82
C LEU A 213 -6.56 -33.21 54.90
N PRO A 214 -5.99 -32.83 56.06
CA PRO A 214 -4.55 -32.64 56.20
C PRO A 214 -3.70 -33.88 55.86
N SER A 215 -4.25 -35.10 56.07
CA SER A 215 -3.59 -36.36 55.70
C SER A 215 -3.43 -36.53 54.20
N ASP A 216 -4.35 -35.99 53.41
CA ASP A 216 -4.50 -36.28 51.97
C ASP A 216 -3.81 -35.21 51.10
N LEU A 217 -3.46 -34.06 51.70
CA LEU A 217 -2.74 -32.96 51.03
C LEU A 217 -1.48 -33.44 50.32
N LYS A 218 -0.67 -34.30 50.97
CA LYS A 218 0.56 -34.83 50.37
C LYS A 218 0.30 -35.67 49.12
N ALA A 219 -0.78 -36.45 49.12
CA ALA A 219 -1.15 -37.25 47.95
C ALA A 219 -1.63 -36.34 46.81
N ARG A 220 -2.43 -35.32 47.13
CA ARG A 220 -2.95 -34.38 46.12
C ARG A 220 -1.85 -33.54 45.48
N ILE A 221 -0.87 -33.08 46.25
CA ILE A 221 0.31 -32.36 45.72
C ILE A 221 1.06 -33.22 44.71
N LYS A 222 1.29 -34.51 45.03
CA LYS A 222 1.96 -35.44 44.11
C LYS A 222 1.16 -35.65 42.82
N GLU A 223 -0.15 -35.77 42.91
CA GLU A 223 -1.03 -35.93 41.74
C GLU A 223 -1.00 -34.68 40.84
N LEU A 224 -1.12 -33.48 41.41
CA LEU A 224 -1.05 -32.23 40.66
C LEU A 224 0.32 -32.04 40.02
N HIS A 225 1.41 -32.36 40.73
CA HIS A 225 2.75 -32.30 40.18
C HIS A 225 2.93 -33.25 38.99
N GLN A 226 2.49 -34.52 39.12
CA GLN A 226 2.52 -35.46 38.00
C GLN A 226 1.67 -34.99 36.82
N ARG A 227 0.52 -34.37 37.07
CA ARG A 227 -0.33 -33.77 36.03
C ARG A 227 0.39 -32.63 35.31
N ILE A 228 1.08 -31.75 36.03
CA ILE A 228 1.87 -30.65 35.44
C ILE A 228 2.98 -31.21 34.55
N CYS A 229 3.80 -32.16 35.04
CA CYS A 229 4.88 -32.74 34.23
C CYS A 229 4.36 -33.37 32.92
N LYS A 230 3.21 -34.05 32.96
CA LYS A 230 2.58 -34.61 31.75
C LYS A 230 2.11 -33.51 30.80
N LEU A 231 1.50 -32.44 31.30
CA LEU A 231 1.05 -31.32 30.49
C LEU A 231 2.22 -30.58 29.83
N GLU A 232 3.33 -30.41 30.54
CA GLU A 232 4.56 -29.82 29.97
C GLU A 232 5.15 -30.66 28.85
N ALA A 233 5.19 -31.99 29.02
CA ALA A 233 5.64 -32.88 27.94
C ALA A 233 4.75 -32.78 26.69
N VAL A 234 3.43 -32.76 26.88
CA VAL A 234 2.47 -32.59 25.77
C VAL A 234 2.62 -31.21 25.12
N LYS A 235 2.83 -30.15 25.91
CA LYS A 235 3.06 -28.80 25.40
C LYS A 235 4.29 -28.76 24.48
N TYR A 236 5.41 -29.33 24.93
CA TYR A 236 6.63 -29.42 24.12
C TYR A 236 6.40 -30.13 22.78
N ASP A 237 5.70 -31.27 22.79
CA ASP A 237 5.39 -32.01 21.55
C ASP A 237 4.50 -31.21 20.60
N GLN A 238 3.53 -30.46 21.14
CA GLN A 238 2.65 -29.59 20.35
C GLN A 238 3.40 -28.38 19.79
N GLU A 239 4.29 -27.75 20.56
CA GLU A 239 5.14 -26.66 20.10
C GLU A 239 6.05 -27.10 18.96
N LYS A 240 6.71 -28.26 19.09
CA LYS A 240 7.53 -28.83 18.02
C LYS A 240 6.71 -29.23 16.80
N ARG A 241 5.45 -29.61 16.97
CA ARG A 241 4.54 -29.85 15.84
C ARG A 241 4.13 -28.54 15.16
N HIS A 242 3.81 -27.52 15.94
CA HIS A 242 3.45 -26.20 15.46
C HIS A 242 4.58 -25.57 14.64
N GLU A 243 5.81 -25.60 15.16
CA GLU A 243 7.01 -25.10 14.47
C GLU A 243 7.19 -25.74 13.08
N ARG A 244 6.98 -27.06 12.98
CA ARG A 244 7.02 -27.77 11.68
C ARG A 244 5.90 -27.32 10.74
N GLN A 245 4.68 -27.16 11.24
CA GLN A 245 3.56 -26.68 10.44
C GLN A 245 3.77 -25.25 9.94
N GLU A 246 4.37 -24.39 10.75
CA GLU A 246 4.72 -23.03 10.35
C GLU A 246 5.78 -23.02 9.25
N TYR A 247 6.78 -23.90 9.35
CA TYR A 247 7.77 -24.08 8.28
C TYR A 247 7.11 -24.52 6.97
N ASP A 248 6.26 -25.55 7.01
CA ASP A 248 5.54 -26.06 5.84
C ASP A 248 4.65 -24.96 5.21
N LEU A 249 3.98 -24.14 6.05
CA LEU A 249 3.18 -23.00 5.59
C LEU A 249 4.03 -21.91 4.93
N LYS A 250 5.20 -21.59 5.50
CA LYS A 250 6.15 -20.62 4.90
C LYS A 250 6.64 -21.13 3.55
N GLU A 251 7.03 -22.40 3.46
CA GLU A 251 7.48 -23.01 2.20
C GLU A 251 6.37 -23.02 1.15
N LEU A 252 5.13 -23.38 1.53
CA LEU A 252 3.99 -23.38 0.62
C LEU A 252 3.66 -21.98 0.10
N ASN A 253 3.72 -20.97 0.98
CA ASN A 253 3.50 -19.57 0.58
C ASN A 253 4.59 -19.08 -0.37
N GLU A 254 5.85 -19.43 -0.12
CA GLU A 254 6.96 -19.06 -1.01
C GLU A 254 6.85 -19.76 -2.37
N ARG A 255 6.53 -21.06 -2.39
CA ARG A 255 6.25 -21.80 -3.63
C ARG A 255 5.08 -21.20 -4.39
N SER A 256 4.02 -20.79 -3.70
CA SER A 256 2.87 -20.10 -4.30
C SER A 256 3.28 -18.76 -4.93
N ARG A 257 4.09 -17.97 -4.24
CA ARG A 257 4.65 -16.70 -4.77
C ARG A 257 5.52 -16.94 -6.01
N GLN A 258 6.37 -17.97 -6.00
CA GLN A 258 7.19 -18.32 -7.15
C GLN A 258 6.34 -18.75 -8.35
N VAL A 259 5.31 -19.56 -8.13
CA VAL A 259 4.35 -19.94 -9.19
C VAL A 259 3.62 -18.71 -9.73
N ALA A 260 3.18 -17.80 -8.87
CA ALA A 260 2.54 -16.55 -9.28
C ALA A 260 3.49 -15.69 -10.14
N ARG A 261 4.75 -15.50 -9.71
CA ARG A 261 5.79 -14.78 -10.47
C ARG A 261 6.07 -15.45 -11.82
N ALA A 262 6.20 -16.78 -11.85
CA ALA A 262 6.43 -17.52 -13.08
C ALA A 262 5.25 -17.43 -14.06
N ASN A 263 4.01 -17.42 -13.55
CA ASN A 263 2.81 -17.24 -14.37
C ASN A 263 2.73 -15.81 -14.94
N ILE A 264 3.05 -14.79 -14.15
CA ILE A 264 3.11 -13.38 -14.62
C ILE A 264 4.16 -13.24 -15.73
N ALA A 265 5.37 -13.78 -15.52
CA ALA A 265 6.45 -13.75 -16.51
C ALA A 265 6.06 -14.47 -17.81
N LYS A 266 5.40 -15.63 -17.72
CA LYS A 266 4.87 -16.37 -18.88
C LYS A 266 3.79 -15.61 -19.64
N ASN A 267 2.96 -14.85 -18.93
CA ASN A 267 1.91 -14.02 -19.53
C ASN A 267 2.42 -12.68 -20.09
N GLY A 268 3.74 -12.43 -20.04
CA GLY A 268 4.36 -11.23 -20.60
C GLY A 268 4.00 -9.94 -19.86
N GLN A 269 3.44 -10.04 -18.65
CA GLN A 269 3.18 -8.91 -17.77
C GLN A 269 4.43 -8.58 -16.96
N THR A 270 4.73 -7.30 -16.79
CA THR A 270 5.80 -6.81 -15.90
C THR A 270 5.49 -7.23 -14.47
N SER A 271 6.52 -7.64 -13.73
CA SER A 271 6.41 -8.04 -12.33
C SER A 271 5.71 -6.96 -11.52
N VAL A 272 4.84 -7.35 -10.58
CA VAL A 272 4.20 -6.43 -9.63
C VAL A 272 5.24 -5.68 -8.78
N ASP A 273 6.43 -6.26 -8.58
CA ASP A 273 7.57 -5.61 -7.91
C ASP A 273 8.15 -4.44 -8.74
N ASP A 274 7.98 -4.42 -10.07
CA ASP A 274 8.41 -3.30 -10.92
C ASP A 274 7.45 -2.10 -10.86
N THR A 275 6.18 -2.34 -10.47
CA THR A 275 5.15 -1.29 -10.38
C THR A 275 4.99 -0.68 -8.99
N ASN A 276 5.48 -1.35 -7.93
CA ASN A 276 5.36 -0.92 -6.53
C ASN A 276 6.68 -0.37 -5.94
N GLY A 277 7.72 -0.19 -6.76
CA GLY A 277 8.94 0.49 -6.32
C GLY A 277 8.68 1.97 -6.00
N ARG A 278 9.49 2.54 -5.08
CA ARG A 278 9.54 3.99 -4.76
C ARG A 278 9.71 4.88 -6.00
N HIS A 279 10.22 4.30 -7.10
CA HIS A 279 10.48 4.97 -8.35
C HIS A 279 9.57 4.39 -9.43
N PRO A 280 9.05 5.23 -10.35
CA PRO A 280 8.18 4.77 -11.42
C PRO A 280 8.86 3.68 -12.26
N PRO A 281 8.08 2.73 -12.82
CA PRO A 281 8.62 1.61 -13.58
C PRO A 281 9.51 2.14 -14.71
N LYS A 282 10.70 1.54 -14.85
CA LYS A 282 11.67 1.93 -15.88
C LYS A 282 11.05 1.75 -17.27
N VAL A 283 10.77 2.85 -17.94
CA VAL A 283 10.29 2.84 -19.32
C VAL A 283 11.43 2.37 -20.21
N GLN A 284 11.23 1.28 -20.96
CA GLN A 284 12.20 0.87 -21.98
C GLN A 284 12.21 1.89 -23.11
N ILE A 285 13.19 2.80 -23.11
CA ILE A 285 13.44 3.80 -24.15
C ILE A 285 13.98 3.20 -25.45
N SER A 286 14.61 2.02 -25.40
CA SER A 286 14.96 1.26 -26.59
C SER A 286 13.85 0.25 -26.87
N SER A 287 13.30 0.34 -28.08
CA SER A 287 12.37 -0.67 -28.57
C SER A 287 13.08 -2.03 -28.61
N LYS A 288 12.37 -3.12 -28.31
CA LYS A 288 12.89 -4.49 -28.48
C LYS A 288 13.35 -4.80 -29.91
N TYR A 289 12.98 -3.96 -30.88
CA TYR A 289 13.43 -4.01 -32.27
C TYR A 289 14.72 -3.22 -32.55
N ASP A 290 15.16 -2.38 -31.61
CA ASP A 290 16.36 -1.52 -31.73
C ASP A 290 17.66 -2.33 -31.60
N ARG A 291 17.57 -3.54 -31.02
CA ARG A 291 18.68 -4.50 -30.89
C ARG A 291 18.87 -5.40 -32.13
N GLN A 292 18.10 -5.19 -33.20
CA GLN A 292 18.32 -5.91 -34.44
C GLN A 292 19.43 -5.22 -35.24
N ILE A 293 20.58 -5.87 -35.32
CA ILE A 293 21.71 -5.40 -36.14
C ILE A 293 21.22 -5.24 -37.58
N ASP A 294 21.18 -4.01 -38.08
CA ASP A 294 20.79 -3.72 -39.45
C ASP A 294 21.80 -4.36 -40.40
N ARG A 295 21.35 -5.41 -41.09
CA ARG A 295 22.18 -6.21 -42.01
C ARG A 295 22.36 -5.53 -43.37
N ARG A 296 21.72 -4.38 -43.62
CA ARG A 296 21.85 -3.60 -44.85
C ARG A 296 23.21 -2.91 -44.90
N ASN A 297 23.76 -2.77 -46.11
CA ASN A 297 25.04 -2.09 -46.31
C ASN A 297 24.91 -0.58 -46.08
N PHE A 298 26.03 0.11 -45.82
CA PHE A 298 26.03 1.55 -45.48
C PHE A 298 25.27 2.40 -46.50
N LYS A 299 25.44 2.12 -47.80
CA LYS A 299 24.76 2.82 -48.88
C LYS A 299 23.23 2.64 -48.84
N GLU A 300 22.77 1.44 -48.50
CA GLU A 300 21.34 1.11 -48.40
C GLU A 300 20.71 1.75 -47.16
N ARG A 301 21.42 1.75 -46.02
CA ARG A 301 20.94 2.45 -44.81
C ARG A 301 20.84 3.95 -45.04
N ARG A 302 21.83 4.53 -45.71
CA ARG A 302 21.88 5.97 -46.01
C ARG A 302 20.74 6.40 -46.94
N GLN A 303 20.39 5.57 -47.94
CA GLN A 303 19.28 5.83 -48.85
C GLN A 303 17.90 5.92 -48.18
N VAL A 304 17.70 5.28 -47.02
CA VAL A 304 16.45 5.36 -46.23
C VAL A 304 16.28 6.73 -45.59
N TYR A 305 17.36 7.49 -45.39
CA TYR A 305 17.33 8.81 -44.75
C TYR A 305 17.56 9.96 -45.74
N GLU A 306 18.07 9.68 -46.96
CA GLU A 306 18.33 10.71 -47.97
C GLU A 306 17.11 11.09 -48.81
N ASN A 307 16.12 10.20 -48.94
CA ASN A 307 14.89 10.48 -49.69
C ASN A 307 13.78 10.90 -48.73
N LYS A 308 13.25 12.13 -48.88
CA LYS A 308 12.12 12.66 -48.07
C LYS A 308 10.86 11.79 -48.06
N SER A 309 10.73 10.85 -49.01
CA SER A 309 9.61 9.91 -49.12
C SER A 309 9.94 8.47 -48.70
N ALA A 310 11.11 8.22 -48.10
CA ALA A 310 11.50 6.88 -47.72
C ALA A 310 10.73 6.43 -46.46
N PHE A 311 9.69 5.64 -46.67
CA PHE A 311 9.00 4.98 -45.58
C PHE A 311 9.93 3.94 -44.93
N PRO A 312 10.01 3.87 -43.59
CA PRO A 312 10.82 2.88 -42.91
C PRO A 312 10.30 1.48 -43.28
N CYS A 313 11.11 0.73 -44.03
CA CYS A 313 10.83 -0.67 -44.34
C CYS A 313 11.21 -1.52 -43.11
N PHE A 314 10.19 -1.90 -42.34
CA PHE A 314 10.36 -2.79 -41.19
C PHE A 314 10.62 -4.23 -41.65
N PRO A 315 11.45 -5.01 -40.93
CA PRO A 315 11.68 -6.42 -41.24
C PRO A 315 10.37 -7.21 -41.27
N GLY A 316 10.10 -7.90 -42.38
CA GLY A 316 8.89 -8.73 -42.56
C GLY A 316 7.67 -8.02 -43.13
N VAL A 317 7.74 -6.71 -43.39
CA VAL A 317 6.71 -5.98 -44.11
C VAL A 317 7.18 -5.76 -45.56
N PRO A 318 6.44 -6.20 -46.58
CA PRO A 318 6.83 -5.96 -47.96
C PRO A 318 6.90 -4.44 -48.21
N PRO A 319 7.95 -3.95 -48.91
CA PRO A 319 8.10 -2.53 -49.16
C PRO A 319 6.88 -2.02 -49.94
N PRO A 320 6.44 -0.76 -49.69
CA PRO A 320 5.31 -0.20 -50.42
C PRO A 320 5.60 -0.22 -51.93
N PRO A 321 4.58 -0.45 -52.77
CA PRO A 321 4.75 -0.57 -54.21
C PRO A 321 5.38 0.72 -54.77
N ALA A 322 6.40 0.58 -55.60
CA ALA A 322 7.04 1.70 -56.27
C ALA A 322 6.05 2.35 -57.24
N ILE A 323 5.60 3.56 -56.93
CA ILE A 323 4.81 4.38 -57.84
C ILE A 323 5.81 5.08 -58.76
N TYR A 324 5.92 4.62 -60.00
CA TYR A 324 6.70 5.29 -61.02
C TYR A 324 5.81 6.33 -61.72
N GLU A 325 5.83 7.57 -61.26
CA GLU A 325 5.44 8.67 -62.12
C GLU A 325 6.56 8.91 -63.13
N LYS A 326 6.19 8.95 -64.43
CA LYS A 326 7.12 9.31 -65.50
C LYS A 326 7.43 10.79 -65.38
N VAL A 327 8.48 11.13 -64.65
CA VAL A 327 9.07 12.47 -64.71
C VAL A 327 9.87 12.55 -66.01
N ILE A 328 9.31 13.21 -67.02
CA ILE A 328 10.04 13.57 -68.23
C ILE A 328 11.12 14.57 -67.79
N LYS A 329 12.39 14.19 -67.93
CA LYS A 329 13.50 15.11 -67.65
C LYS A 329 13.46 16.21 -68.70
N LYS A 330 13.34 17.47 -68.25
CA LYS A 330 13.56 18.65 -69.11
C LYS A 330 14.96 18.59 -69.67
N LEU A 331 15.13 18.95 -70.95
CA LEU A 331 16.43 19.01 -71.59
C LEU A 331 17.18 20.26 -71.11
N ASP A 332 18.52 20.22 -71.10
CA ASP A 332 19.35 21.29 -70.52
C ASP A 332 19.06 22.67 -71.14
N TYR A 333 18.60 22.73 -72.39
CA TYR A 333 18.19 23.99 -73.03
C TYR A 333 16.91 24.59 -72.43
N GLU A 334 15.96 23.75 -71.99
CA GLU A 334 14.70 24.20 -71.37
C GLU A 334 14.94 24.73 -69.95
N ILE A 335 15.95 24.19 -69.27
CA ILE A 335 16.38 24.65 -67.95
C ILE A 335 17.08 26.01 -68.07
N GLN A 336 17.95 26.18 -69.07
CA GLN A 336 18.61 27.46 -69.34
C GLN A 336 17.63 28.56 -69.73
N GLU A 337 16.59 28.24 -70.50
CA GLU A 337 15.56 29.19 -70.90
C GLU A 337 14.68 29.63 -69.71
N GLU A 338 14.39 28.73 -68.76
CA GLU A 338 13.71 29.08 -67.50
C GLU A 338 14.62 29.91 -66.57
N GLU A 339 15.92 29.65 -66.53
CA GLU A 339 16.87 30.43 -65.72
C GLU A 339 17.08 31.84 -66.30
N GLU A 340 17.18 32.00 -67.63
CA GLU A 340 17.23 33.32 -68.27
C GLU A 340 15.93 34.09 -68.10
N ALA A 341 14.77 33.44 -68.21
CA ALA A 341 13.47 34.08 -67.96
C ALA A 341 13.31 34.51 -66.50
N ALA A 342 13.79 33.71 -65.54
CA ALA A 342 13.79 34.07 -64.13
C ALA A 342 14.77 35.21 -63.80
N ALA A 343 15.94 35.25 -64.46
CA ALA A 343 16.89 36.34 -64.32
C ALA A 343 16.34 37.65 -64.91
N ALA A 344 15.67 37.60 -66.06
CA ALA A 344 15.02 38.75 -66.66
C ALA A 344 13.87 39.30 -65.80
N ALA A 345 13.08 38.42 -65.17
CA ALA A 345 12.02 38.82 -64.25
C ALA A 345 12.57 39.47 -62.95
N ALA A 346 13.75 39.03 -62.49
CA ALA A 346 14.41 39.62 -61.33
C ALA A 346 15.02 41.00 -61.64
N GLU A 347 15.55 41.22 -62.86
CA GLU A 347 15.97 42.56 -63.29
C GLU A 347 14.78 43.51 -63.47
N GLU A 348 13.60 43.03 -63.87
CA GLU A 348 12.38 43.84 -63.96
C GLU A 348 11.83 44.25 -62.58
N GLU A 349 11.98 43.41 -61.54
CA GLU A 349 11.63 43.76 -60.15
C GLU A 349 12.59 44.80 -59.53
N ASP A 350 13.87 44.81 -59.91
CA ASP A 350 14.84 45.79 -59.41
C ASP A 350 14.75 47.16 -60.11
N GLU A 351 14.12 47.26 -61.30
CA GLU A 351 13.86 48.53 -62.00
C GLU A 351 12.56 49.23 -61.57
N GLU A 352 11.64 48.56 -60.85
CA GLU A 352 10.41 49.18 -60.33
C GLU A 352 10.58 49.90 -58.97
N ASP A 353 11.76 49.81 -58.33
CA ASP A 353 12.02 50.35 -56.98
C ASP A 353 12.98 51.58 -56.97
N TYR A 354 13.06 52.35 -58.07
CA TYR A 354 13.79 53.64 -58.14
C TYR A 354 12.99 54.84 -58.67
#